data_AF-A0AAD1KRK6-F1
#
_entry.id   AF-A0AAD1KRK6-F1
#
_cell.length_a   1.000
_cell.length_b   1.000
_cell.length_c   1.000
_cell.angle_alpha   90.00
_cell.angle_beta   90.00
_cell.angle_gamma   90.00
#
_symmetry.space_group_name_H-M   'P 1'
#
loop_
_entity.id
_entity.type
_entity.pdbx_description
1 polymer ?
#
loop_
_entity_poly.entity_id
_entity_poly.type
_entity_poly.pdbx_seq_one_letter_code
_entity_poly.pdbx_strand_id
1 'polypeptide(L)'
;MNSRVILISDNRTSLRAPGTLLWSDAACMRGIHTGEWTAHIFEYAMSFEGNLAQVRELAAANSVGVLHPHGALATEPPGLIVCDVDSTVTRTEAIDLLAECAGKADEVREVTARTMAGELDFVESLYARVKCLEGLHIGTLEEARKATVVTPGAAELVASAHEIGAAVGLVSGGFTALVDPLAKQIGADFATSNELEVVDDHLTGRVVGDVVDRVAKATWLRRWASECGTGLERTIAVGDGANDLDMFAVAGLPVAFCAKPVAAEAARNTIRCERIDALRAVWAH
;
A
#
# COMPACT_ATOMS: atom_id res chain seq x y z
N MET A 1 -23.58 -9.07 13.22
CA MET A 1 -22.11 -9.07 13.28
C MET A 1 -21.67 -7.62 13.30
N ASN A 2 -20.76 -7.23 14.19
CA ASN A 2 -20.27 -5.86 14.23
C ASN A 2 -19.45 -5.61 12.95
N SER A 3 -19.77 -4.56 12.22
CA SER A 3 -19.02 -4.07 11.08
C SER A 3 -19.24 -2.57 10.97
N ARG A 4 -18.28 -1.84 10.43
CA ARG A 4 -18.34 -0.39 10.30
C ARG A 4 -18.05 0.00 8.86
N VAL A 5 -18.83 0.90 8.29
CA VAL A 5 -18.53 1.47 6.97
C VAL A 5 -17.97 2.86 7.19
N ILE A 6 -16.78 3.08 6.67
CA ILE A 6 -16.00 4.30 6.83
C ILE A 6 -15.82 4.89 5.45
N LEU A 7 -16.28 6.11 5.25
CA LEU A 7 -16.06 6.87 4.03
C LEU A 7 -14.96 7.89 4.26
N ILE A 8 -14.04 7.99 3.31
CA ILE A 8 -12.83 8.81 3.42
C ILE A 8 -12.73 9.70 2.19
N SER A 9 -12.61 11.00 2.41
CA SER A 9 -12.32 11.98 1.36
C SER A 9 -11.54 13.16 1.94
N ASP A 10 -10.62 13.71 1.15
CA ASP A 10 -9.99 15.01 1.36
C ASP A 10 -10.89 16.17 0.87
N ASN A 11 -11.91 15.86 0.05
CA ASN A 11 -12.93 16.81 -0.37
C ASN A 11 -14.24 16.57 0.40
N ARG A 12 -14.58 17.50 1.30
CA ARG A 12 -15.82 17.49 2.09
C ARG A 12 -17.09 17.44 1.24
N THR A 13 -17.07 18.06 0.06
CA THR A 13 -18.26 18.15 -0.80
C THR A 13 -18.60 16.81 -1.43
N SER A 14 -17.60 15.96 -1.71
CA SER A 14 -17.78 14.60 -2.22
C SER A 14 -18.56 13.70 -1.25
N LEU A 15 -18.38 13.91 0.06
CA LEU A 15 -19.09 13.18 1.12
C LEU A 15 -20.51 13.71 1.37
N ARG A 16 -20.85 14.86 0.80
CA ARG A 16 -22.16 15.51 0.90
C ARG A 16 -22.93 15.52 -0.42
N ALA A 17 -22.46 14.76 -1.41
CA ALA A 17 -23.17 14.65 -2.67
C ALA A 17 -24.56 14.02 -2.44
N PRO A 18 -25.60 14.40 -3.21
CA PRO A 18 -26.96 13.91 -3.01
C PRO A 18 -27.12 12.38 -3.00
N GLY A 19 -26.14 11.63 -3.54
CA GLY A 19 -26.08 10.17 -3.40
C GLY A 19 -25.39 9.70 -2.12
N THR A 20 -24.30 10.32 -1.68
CA THR A 20 -23.55 9.98 -0.45
C THR A 20 -24.25 10.46 0.84
N LEU A 21 -25.41 11.12 0.73
CA LEU A 21 -26.24 11.54 1.87
C LEU A 21 -27.53 10.73 2.04
N LEU A 22 -27.77 9.70 1.22
CA LEU A 22 -28.98 8.85 1.30
C LEU A 22 -29.05 7.96 2.57
N TRP A 23 -28.11 8.11 3.50
CA TRP A 23 -27.91 7.22 4.64
C TRP A 23 -28.41 7.91 5.92
N SER A 24 -29.73 7.92 6.10
CA SER A 24 -30.45 8.70 7.12
C SER A 24 -30.34 8.16 8.55
N ASP A 25 -29.96 6.89 8.72
CA ASP A 25 -29.85 6.26 10.04
C ASP A 25 -28.37 6.06 10.42
N ALA A 26 -27.97 6.67 11.54
CA ALA A 26 -26.66 6.59 12.19
C ALA A 26 -25.44 7.08 11.37
N ALA A 27 -25.29 8.39 11.23
CA ALA A 27 -24.02 9.02 10.81
C ALA A 27 -23.34 9.73 11.99
N CYS A 28 -22.20 9.21 12.46
CA CYS A 28 -21.28 10.01 13.27
C CYS A 28 -20.24 10.61 12.31
N MET A 29 -20.28 11.94 12.10
CA MET A 29 -19.19 12.62 11.41
C MET A 29 -18.00 12.77 12.38
N ARG A 30 -16.85 12.20 12.03
CA ARG A 30 -15.58 12.42 12.73
C ARG A 30 -14.58 13.04 11.75
N GLY A 31 -13.99 14.17 12.10
CA GLY A 31 -12.88 14.72 11.32
C GLY A 31 -11.58 14.18 11.86
N ILE A 32 -10.75 13.55 11.02
CA ILE A 32 -9.33 13.38 11.37
C ILE A 32 -8.60 14.61 10.83
N HIS A 33 -8.24 15.49 11.76
CA HIS A 33 -7.49 16.69 11.49
C HIS A 33 -6.02 16.41 11.78
N THR A 34 -5.19 16.37 10.74
CA THR A 34 -3.73 16.24 10.87
C THR A 34 -3.11 17.55 10.39
N GLY A 35 -2.88 18.50 11.30
CA GLY A 35 -2.17 19.76 11.00
C GLY A 35 -2.69 20.49 9.75
N GLU A 36 -1.93 20.37 8.64
CA GLU A 36 -2.18 21.01 7.34
C GLU A 36 -3.21 20.30 6.44
N TRP A 37 -3.72 19.13 6.85
CA TRP A 37 -4.69 18.35 6.09
C TRP A 37 -5.91 17.94 6.92
N THR A 38 -7.07 17.87 6.26
CA THR A 38 -8.32 17.39 6.87
C THR A 38 -8.86 16.22 6.06
N ALA A 39 -8.80 15.01 6.62
CA ALA A 39 -9.66 13.91 6.18
C ALA A 39 -11.04 14.13 6.80
N HIS A 40 -12.05 14.14 5.95
CA HIS A 40 -13.42 14.00 6.41
C HIS A 40 -13.75 12.51 6.47
N ILE A 41 -13.99 12.00 7.67
CA ILE A 41 -14.39 10.61 7.88
C ILE A 41 -15.86 10.57 8.28
N PHE A 42 -16.63 9.80 7.54
CA PHE A 42 -17.99 9.48 7.91
C PHE A 42 -18.01 8.03 8.35
N GLU A 43 -18.23 7.83 9.64
CA GLU A 43 -18.38 6.50 10.23
C GLU A 43 -19.86 6.21 10.40
N TYR A 44 -20.34 5.20 9.67
CA TYR A 44 -21.68 4.66 9.80
C TYR A 44 -21.59 3.40 10.66
N ALA A 45 -22.02 3.50 11.92
CA ALA A 45 -22.23 2.36 12.80
C ALA A 45 -23.59 1.76 12.46
N MET A 46 -23.63 0.79 11.54
CA MET A 46 -24.90 0.25 11.03
C MET A 46 -25.01 -1.25 11.27
N SER A 47 -26.13 -1.65 11.88
CA SER A 47 -26.90 -2.80 11.42
C SER A 47 -27.37 -2.50 9.99
N PHE A 48 -26.47 -2.65 9.01
CA PHE A 48 -26.72 -2.24 7.63
C PHE A 48 -27.58 -3.29 6.92
N GLU A 49 -28.83 -2.96 6.59
CA GLU A 49 -29.67 -3.75 5.66
C GLU A 49 -29.37 -3.42 4.18
N GLY A 50 -28.46 -2.49 3.90
CA GLY A 50 -28.15 -2.05 2.53
C GLY A 50 -27.15 -2.93 1.77
N ASN A 51 -26.96 -2.63 0.49
CA ASN A 51 -26.02 -3.33 -0.38
C ASN A 51 -24.65 -2.62 -0.42
N LEU A 52 -23.61 -3.21 0.17
CA LEU A 52 -22.22 -2.68 0.13
C LEU A 52 -21.70 -2.43 -1.29
N ALA A 53 -22.21 -3.15 -2.29
CA ALA A 53 -21.85 -2.90 -3.69
C ALA A 53 -22.33 -1.51 -4.14
N GLN A 54 -23.55 -1.11 -3.77
CA GLN A 54 -24.08 0.23 -4.09
C GLN A 54 -23.28 1.33 -3.37
N VAL A 55 -22.86 1.10 -2.12
CA VAL A 55 -22.00 2.04 -1.39
C VAL A 55 -20.68 2.25 -2.14
N ARG A 56 -20.04 1.17 -2.57
CA ARG A 56 -18.76 1.21 -3.29
C ARG A 56 -18.89 1.89 -4.66
N GLU A 57 -19.94 1.57 -5.41
CA GLU A 57 -20.23 2.18 -6.71
C GLU A 57 -20.43 3.69 -6.58
N LEU A 58 -21.24 4.10 -5.62
CA LEU A 58 -21.52 5.51 -5.39
C LEU A 58 -20.30 6.27 -4.87
N ALA A 59 -19.54 5.67 -3.95
CA ALA A 59 -18.30 6.25 -3.46
C ALA A 59 -17.28 6.42 -4.59
N ALA A 60 -17.12 5.40 -5.44
CA ALA A 60 -16.24 5.47 -6.62
C ALA A 60 -16.67 6.60 -7.58
N ALA A 61 -17.97 6.77 -7.83
CA ALA A 61 -18.50 7.84 -8.68
C ALA A 61 -18.24 9.25 -8.13
N ASN A 62 -17.96 9.39 -6.83
CA ASN A 62 -17.70 10.67 -6.16
C ASN A 62 -16.24 10.81 -5.68
N SER A 63 -15.34 9.94 -6.13
CA SER A 63 -13.93 9.91 -5.70
C SER A 63 -13.75 9.75 -4.18
N VAL A 64 -14.66 9.03 -3.53
CA VAL A 64 -14.64 8.73 -2.09
C VAL A 64 -14.05 7.34 -1.86
N GLY A 65 -13.14 7.21 -0.90
CA GLY A 65 -12.63 5.94 -0.39
C GLY A 65 -13.63 5.27 0.55
N VAL A 66 -13.63 3.95 0.59
CA VAL A 66 -14.51 3.14 1.46
C VAL A 66 -13.68 2.12 2.19
N LEU A 67 -13.73 2.11 3.52
CA LEU A 67 -13.20 1.02 4.35
C LEU A 67 -14.35 0.32 5.05
N HIS A 68 -14.31 -1.01 5.10
CA HIS A 68 -15.31 -1.84 5.77
C HIS A 68 -14.63 -2.83 6.73
N PRO A 69 -14.07 -2.35 7.86
CA PRO A 69 -13.61 -3.24 8.92
C PRO A 69 -14.79 -4.10 9.44
N HIS A 70 -14.54 -5.40 9.49
CA HIS A 70 -15.49 -6.44 9.87
C HIS A 70 -14.78 -7.51 10.71
N GLY A 71 -15.53 -8.42 11.34
CA GLY A 71 -14.93 -9.45 12.19
C GLY A 71 -14.17 -8.84 13.37
N ALA A 72 -12.96 -9.32 13.64
CA ALA A 72 -12.11 -8.81 14.73
C ALA A 72 -11.81 -7.30 14.58
N LEU A 73 -11.48 -6.84 13.37
CA LEU A 73 -11.18 -5.42 13.08
C LEU A 73 -12.39 -4.48 13.24
N ALA A 74 -13.61 -5.00 13.38
CA ALA A 74 -14.76 -4.18 13.68
C ALA A 74 -14.72 -3.62 15.11
N THR A 75 -14.10 -4.34 16.05
CA THR A 75 -14.13 -4.06 17.49
C THR A 75 -12.76 -3.96 18.13
N GLU A 76 -11.71 -4.43 17.46
CA GLU A 76 -10.35 -4.45 17.96
C GLU A 76 -9.41 -3.71 17.01
N PRO A 77 -8.35 -3.06 17.53
CA PRO A 77 -7.31 -2.48 16.68
C PRO A 77 -6.55 -3.57 15.91
N PRO A 78 -5.99 -3.25 14.74
CA PRO A 78 -5.10 -4.17 14.04
C PRO A 78 -3.89 -4.54 14.90
N GLY A 79 -3.32 -5.73 14.67
CA GLY A 79 -2.06 -6.17 15.28
C GLY A 79 -0.85 -6.00 14.35
N LEU A 80 -1.08 -5.97 13.04
CA LEU A 80 -0.04 -5.81 12.03
C LEU A 80 -0.62 -5.09 10.80
N ILE A 81 0.14 -4.16 10.25
CA ILE A 81 -0.12 -3.50 8.97
C ILE A 81 1.04 -3.84 8.04
N VAL A 82 0.74 -4.39 6.87
CA VAL A 82 1.74 -4.71 5.84
C VAL A 82 1.47 -3.86 4.62
N CYS A 83 2.45 -3.07 4.20
CA CYS A 83 2.32 -2.16 3.07
C CYS A 83 3.24 -2.58 1.92
N ASP A 84 2.74 -2.50 0.69
CA ASP A 84 3.61 -2.34 -0.47
C ASP A 84 4.40 -1.01 -0.35
N VAL A 85 5.50 -0.92 -1.08
CA VAL A 85 6.34 0.28 -1.11
C VAL A 85 6.06 1.11 -2.35
N ASP A 86 6.36 0.56 -3.52
CA ASP A 86 6.22 1.27 -4.79
C ASP A 86 4.76 1.64 -5.04
N SER A 87 4.52 2.88 -5.47
CA SER A 87 3.17 3.44 -5.68
C SER A 87 2.23 3.37 -4.45
N THR A 88 2.75 3.09 -3.25
CA THR A 88 1.99 2.99 -1.99
C THR A 88 2.64 3.83 -0.89
N VAL A 89 3.73 3.37 -0.28
CA VAL A 89 4.52 4.14 0.72
C VAL A 89 5.41 5.17 0.02
N THR A 90 5.78 4.94 -1.24
CA THR A 90 6.42 5.91 -2.14
C THR A 90 5.51 6.23 -3.32
N ARG A 91 5.74 7.37 -3.97
CA ARG A 91 5.01 7.80 -5.18
C ARG A 91 5.68 7.38 -6.49
N THR A 92 6.81 6.69 -6.39
CA THR A 92 7.68 6.34 -7.51
C THR A 92 8.00 4.87 -7.46
N GLU A 93 8.13 4.24 -8.63
CA GLU A 93 8.65 2.88 -8.77
C GLU A 93 10.18 2.90 -8.64
N ALA A 94 10.72 2.09 -7.72
CA ALA A 94 12.14 2.02 -7.42
C ALA A 94 13.01 1.76 -8.66
N ILE A 95 12.57 0.87 -9.55
CA ILE A 95 13.32 0.48 -10.74
C ILE A 95 13.32 1.56 -11.83
N ASP A 96 12.21 2.28 -11.99
CA ASP A 96 12.10 3.38 -12.93
C ASP A 96 13.00 4.53 -12.47
N LEU A 97 13.02 4.82 -11.17
CA LEU A 97 13.88 5.84 -10.59
C LEU A 97 15.37 5.53 -10.78
N LEU A 98 15.77 4.27 -10.59
CA LEU A 98 17.14 3.83 -10.86
C LEU A 98 17.49 3.93 -12.35
N ALA A 99 16.56 3.56 -13.22
CA ALA A 99 16.74 3.68 -14.67
C ALA A 99 16.88 5.15 -15.10
N GLU A 100 16.11 6.06 -14.50
CA GLU A 100 16.22 7.50 -14.74
C GLU A 100 17.57 8.06 -14.30
N CYS A 101 18.01 7.76 -13.06
CA CYS A 101 19.33 8.18 -12.57
C CYS A 101 20.48 7.60 -13.43
N ALA A 102 20.25 6.46 -14.07
CA ALA A 102 21.19 5.78 -14.94
C ALA A 102 21.16 6.25 -16.42
N GLY A 103 20.19 7.06 -16.82
CA GLY A 103 19.95 7.40 -18.23
C GLY A 103 19.43 6.22 -19.08
N LYS A 104 18.85 5.19 -18.44
CA LYS A 104 18.34 3.95 -19.05
C LYS A 104 16.81 3.81 -18.96
N ALA A 105 16.11 4.91 -18.69
CA ALA A 105 14.65 4.92 -18.50
C ALA A 105 13.90 4.34 -19.72
N ASP A 106 14.37 4.60 -20.93
CA ASP A 106 13.71 4.10 -22.16
C ASP A 106 13.83 2.57 -22.29
N GLU A 107 15.00 2.01 -21.94
CA GLU A 107 15.26 0.56 -21.98
C GLU A 107 14.37 -0.18 -20.99
N VAL A 108 14.26 0.32 -19.76
CA VAL A 108 13.41 -0.27 -18.73
C VAL A 108 11.93 -0.15 -19.11
N ARG A 109 11.51 0.98 -19.68
CA ARG A 109 10.13 1.19 -20.15
C ARG A 109 9.74 0.20 -21.25
N GLU A 110 10.65 -0.10 -22.18
CA GLU A 110 10.41 -1.10 -23.24
C GLU A 110 10.15 -2.50 -22.64
N VAL A 111 10.95 -2.91 -21.65
CA VAL A 111 10.74 -4.20 -20.96
C VAL A 111 9.43 -4.22 -20.18
N THR A 112 9.10 -3.13 -19.48
CA THR A 112 7.83 -3.00 -18.75
C THR A 112 6.64 -3.11 -19.70
N ALA A 113 6.70 -2.49 -20.89
CA ALA A 113 5.63 -2.56 -21.89
C ALA A 113 5.38 -4.01 -22.37
N ARG A 114 6.44 -4.80 -22.58
CA ARG A 114 6.34 -6.22 -22.94
C ARG A 114 5.73 -7.07 -21.83
N THR A 115 6.02 -6.73 -20.57
CA THR A 115 5.40 -7.36 -19.39
C THR A 115 3.89 -7.09 -19.36
N MET A 116 3.49 -5.83 -19.58
CA MET A 116 2.07 -5.45 -19.64
C MET A 116 1.34 -6.07 -20.84
N ALA A 117 2.04 -6.36 -21.93
CA ALA A 117 1.52 -7.10 -23.08
C ALA A 117 1.38 -8.61 -22.81
N GLY A 118 1.83 -9.10 -21.66
CA GLY A 118 1.79 -10.52 -21.28
C GLY A 118 2.88 -11.38 -21.94
N GLU A 119 3.92 -10.75 -22.49
CA GLU A 119 5.04 -11.47 -23.13
C GLU A 119 6.07 -12.03 -22.14
N LEU A 120 6.13 -11.44 -20.94
CA LEU A 120 7.06 -11.84 -19.87
C LEU A 120 6.25 -12.07 -18.60
N ASP A 121 6.60 -13.11 -17.84
CA ASP A 121 6.12 -13.24 -16.48
C ASP A 121 6.79 -12.21 -15.54
N PHE A 122 6.33 -12.12 -14.30
CA PHE A 122 6.85 -11.13 -13.35
C PHE A 122 8.35 -11.28 -13.08
N VAL A 123 8.82 -12.52 -12.92
CA VAL A 123 10.21 -12.82 -12.56
C VAL A 123 11.12 -12.56 -13.76
N GLU A 124 10.71 -12.99 -14.95
CA GLU A 124 11.38 -12.70 -16.22
C GLU A 124 11.48 -11.18 -16.46
N SER A 125 10.38 -10.46 -16.22
CA SER A 125 10.32 -9.00 -16.31
C SER A 125 11.27 -8.32 -15.34
N LEU A 126 11.32 -8.78 -14.08
CA LEU A 126 12.23 -8.24 -13.08
C LEU A 126 13.68 -8.45 -13.51
N TYR A 127 14.07 -9.66 -13.91
CA TYR A 127 15.43 -9.94 -14.34
C TYR A 127 15.82 -9.14 -15.59
N ALA A 128 14.91 -9.00 -16.56
CA ALA A 128 15.17 -8.22 -17.76
C ALA A 128 15.39 -6.73 -17.44
N ARG A 129 14.57 -6.13 -16.54
CA ARG A 129 14.74 -4.73 -16.13
C ARG A 129 15.99 -4.53 -15.26
N VAL A 130 16.29 -5.45 -14.35
CA VAL A 130 17.50 -5.39 -13.52
C VAL A 130 18.76 -5.55 -14.37
N LYS A 131 18.72 -6.36 -15.43
CA LYS A 131 19.83 -6.48 -16.39
C LYS A 131 20.15 -5.15 -17.08
N CYS A 132 19.16 -4.31 -17.36
CA CYS A 132 19.41 -2.96 -17.86
C CYS A 132 20.30 -2.16 -16.90
N LEU A 133 20.27 -2.44 -15.59
CA LEU A 133 21.06 -1.74 -14.58
C LEU A 133 22.52 -2.22 -14.47
N GLU A 134 22.95 -3.19 -15.28
CA GLU A 134 24.33 -3.71 -15.27
C GLU A 134 25.36 -2.59 -15.52
N GLY A 135 26.43 -2.62 -14.72
CA GLY A 135 27.56 -1.68 -14.79
C GLY A 135 27.32 -0.33 -14.11
N LEU A 136 26.17 -0.13 -13.45
CA LEU A 136 25.94 1.10 -12.69
C LEU A 136 26.71 1.09 -11.38
N HIS A 137 27.36 2.20 -11.06
CA HIS A 137 28.03 2.39 -9.78
C HIS A 137 27.01 2.50 -8.65
N ILE A 138 27.29 1.94 -7.48
CA ILE A 138 26.38 1.96 -6.31
C ILE A 138 26.01 3.38 -5.84
N GLY A 139 26.79 4.39 -6.20
CA GLY A 139 26.47 5.79 -5.96
C GLY A 139 25.12 6.23 -6.56
N THR A 140 24.69 5.60 -7.66
CA THR A 140 23.37 5.84 -8.27
C THR A 140 22.22 5.41 -7.35
N LEU A 141 22.42 4.40 -6.49
CA LEU A 141 21.42 4.00 -5.49
C LEU A 141 21.16 5.13 -4.48
N GLU A 142 22.21 5.88 -4.11
CA GLU A 142 22.09 7.02 -3.20
C GLU A 142 21.36 8.21 -3.86
N GLU A 143 21.57 8.43 -5.15
CA GLU A 143 20.83 9.43 -5.93
C GLU A 143 19.34 9.07 -6.01
N ALA A 144 19.02 7.82 -6.35
CA ALA A 144 17.64 7.33 -6.36
C ALA A 144 17.00 7.43 -4.97
N ARG A 145 17.73 7.11 -3.90
CA ARG A 145 17.23 7.28 -2.53
C ARG A 145 16.85 8.74 -2.23
N LYS A 146 17.67 9.71 -2.64
CA LYS A 146 17.37 11.15 -2.45
C LYS A 146 16.19 11.63 -3.29
N ALA A 147 16.00 11.03 -4.46
CA ALA A 147 14.91 11.37 -5.37
C ALA A 147 13.59 10.68 -5.01
N THR A 148 13.61 9.68 -4.12
CA THR A 148 12.42 8.95 -3.69
C THR A 148 11.45 9.88 -2.97
N VAL A 149 10.22 9.95 -3.48
CA VAL A 149 9.15 10.76 -2.88
C VAL A 149 8.28 9.87 -2.00
N VAL A 150 8.35 10.08 -0.69
CA VAL A 150 7.52 9.37 0.29
C VAL A 150 6.07 9.85 0.20
N THR A 151 5.12 8.92 0.22
CA THR A 151 3.70 9.23 0.26
C THR A 151 3.37 10.00 1.54
N PRO A 152 2.68 11.14 1.45
CA PRO A 152 2.25 11.90 2.62
C PRO A 152 1.52 11.03 3.64
N GLY A 153 1.85 11.18 4.93
CA GLY A 153 1.28 10.39 6.01
C GLY A 153 2.00 9.06 6.31
N ALA A 154 3.05 8.67 5.59
CA ALA A 154 3.68 7.36 5.82
C ALA A 154 4.26 7.22 7.24
N ALA A 155 4.99 8.22 7.73
CA ALA A 155 5.53 8.22 9.09
C ALA A 155 4.42 8.35 10.14
N GLU A 156 3.39 9.15 9.86
CA GLU A 156 2.24 9.33 10.75
C GLU A 156 1.37 8.08 10.84
N LEU A 157 1.29 7.28 9.77
CA LEU A 157 0.65 5.98 9.78
C LEU A 157 1.37 5.05 10.75
N VAL A 158 2.69 4.90 10.59
CA VAL A 158 3.53 4.05 11.46
C VAL A 158 3.43 4.47 12.92
N ALA A 159 3.60 5.77 13.20
CA ALA A 159 3.47 6.29 14.56
C ALA A 159 2.09 5.98 15.16
N SER A 160 1.00 6.19 14.41
CA SER A 160 -0.36 5.89 14.90
C SER A 160 -0.64 4.39 15.07
N ALA A 161 0.05 3.52 14.32
CA ALA A 161 -0.02 2.08 14.47
C ALA A 161 0.68 1.64 15.76
N HIS A 162 1.85 2.22 16.06
CA HIS A 162 2.56 1.96 17.31
C HIS A 162 1.78 2.41 18.54
N GLU A 163 1.03 3.52 18.48
CA GLU A 163 0.16 4.00 19.57
C GLU A 163 -0.91 2.98 19.99
N ILE A 164 -1.37 2.13 19.07
CA ILE A 164 -2.34 1.05 19.33
C ILE A 164 -1.67 -0.32 19.52
N GLY A 165 -0.33 -0.38 19.55
CA GLY A 165 0.45 -1.60 19.71
C GLY A 165 0.51 -2.49 18.45
N ALA A 166 0.19 -1.95 17.26
CA ALA A 166 0.34 -2.66 16.00
C ALA A 166 1.75 -2.49 15.43
N ALA A 167 2.29 -3.54 14.83
CA ALA A 167 3.54 -3.45 14.06
C ALA A 167 3.27 -3.04 12.61
N VAL A 168 4.29 -2.48 11.94
CA VAL A 168 4.25 -2.14 10.50
C VAL A 168 5.39 -2.83 9.74
N GLY A 169 5.05 -3.55 8.68
CA GLY A 169 5.99 -4.18 7.77
C GLY A 169 5.91 -3.64 6.34
N LEU A 170 7.05 -3.48 5.68
CA LEU A 170 7.15 -3.10 4.27
C LEU A 170 7.54 -4.31 3.42
N VAL A 171 6.73 -4.67 2.42
CA VAL A 171 7.02 -5.78 1.50
C VAL A 171 6.97 -5.32 0.07
N SER A 172 8.11 -5.36 -0.62
CA SER A 172 8.28 -4.68 -1.91
C SER A 172 8.91 -5.58 -2.95
N GLY A 173 8.47 -5.43 -4.21
CA GLY A 173 9.18 -5.97 -5.37
C GLY A 173 10.35 -5.09 -5.84
N GLY A 174 10.57 -3.94 -5.21
CA GLY A 174 11.72 -3.06 -5.38
C GLY A 174 12.97 -3.60 -4.67
N PHE A 175 13.85 -2.71 -4.23
CA PHE A 175 15.21 -3.09 -3.84
C PHE A 175 15.59 -2.72 -2.40
N THR A 176 16.29 -3.64 -1.72
CA THR A 176 16.71 -3.49 -0.31
C THR A 176 17.52 -2.21 -0.07
N ALA A 177 18.36 -1.82 -1.01
CA ALA A 177 19.13 -0.58 -0.94
C ALA A 177 18.28 0.70 -0.83
N LEU A 178 17.02 0.66 -1.29
CA LEU A 178 16.06 1.77 -1.20
C LEU A 178 15.03 1.57 -0.09
N VAL A 179 14.56 0.32 0.10
CA VAL A 179 13.50 -0.01 1.05
C VAL A 179 13.99 0.04 2.51
N ASP A 180 15.18 -0.48 2.83
CA ASP A 180 15.68 -0.50 4.21
C ASP A 180 15.90 0.91 4.80
N PRO A 181 16.52 1.86 4.07
CA PRO A 181 16.62 3.23 4.55
C PRO A 181 15.25 3.90 4.72
N LEU A 182 14.32 3.64 3.80
CA LEU A 182 12.96 4.16 3.89
C LEU A 182 12.23 3.62 5.13
N ALA A 183 12.31 2.32 5.38
CA ALA A 183 11.73 1.67 6.56
C ALA A 183 12.25 2.33 7.84
N LYS A 184 13.56 2.55 7.94
CA LYS A 184 14.18 3.26 9.07
C LYS A 184 13.71 4.71 9.19
N GLN A 185 13.58 5.42 8.06
CA GLN A 185 13.14 6.81 8.02
C GLN A 185 11.70 6.98 8.55
N ILE A 186 10.79 6.07 8.21
CA ILE A 186 9.39 6.15 8.64
C ILE A 186 9.12 5.39 9.95
N GLY A 187 10.09 4.61 10.44
CA GLY A 187 10.01 3.85 11.69
C GLY A 187 9.36 2.48 11.58
N ALA A 188 9.31 1.85 10.39
CA ALA A 188 8.72 0.52 10.22
C ALA A 188 9.52 -0.57 10.95
N ASP A 189 8.80 -1.58 11.45
CA ASP A 189 9.36 -2.67 12.26
C ASP A 189 10.00 -3.77 11.40
N PHE A 190 9.44 -3.99 10.20
CA PHE A 190 9.92 -5.00 9.26
C PHE A 190 10.07 -4.43 7.85
N ALA A 191 11.01 -4.99 7.10
CA ALA A 191 11.19 -4.70 5.68
C ALA A 191 11.68 -5.96 4.94
N THR A 192 11.20 -6.18 3.73
CA THR A 192 11.73 -7.19 2.82
C THR A 192 11.52 -6.76 1.36
N SER A 193 12.51 -7.04 0.53
CA SER A 193 12.57 -6.63 -0.87
C SER A 193 13.63 -7.43 -1.63
N ASN A 194 13.73 -7.22 -2.94
CA ASN A 194 14.75 -7.86 -3.77
C ASN A 194 16.14 -7.27 -3.50
N GLU A 195 17.17 -8.11 -3.50
CA GLU A 195 18.55 -7.67 -3.32
C GLU A 195 19.27 -7.59 -4.68
N LEU A 196 19.84 -6.43 -5.01
CA LEU A 196 20.67 -6.28 -6.21
C LEU A 196 22.08 -6.81 -5.92
N GLU A 197 22.62 -7.63 -6.81
CA GLU A 197 23.99 -8.11 -6.66
C GLU A 197 24.99 -6.99 -7.02
N VAL A 198 25.96 -6.79 -6.13
CA VAL A 198 27.02 -5.79 -6.27
C VAL A 198 28.38 -6.48 -6.26
N VAL A 199 29.23 -6.15 -7.23
CA VAL A 199 30.64 -6.56 -7.30
C VAL A 199 31.49 -5.35 -7.65
N ASP A 200 32.58 -5.14 -6.90
CA ASP A 200 33.51 -4.03 -7.11
C ASP A 200 32.81 -2.66 -7.21
N ASP A 201 31.86 -2.38 -6.32
CA ASP A 201 31.03 -1.17 -6.27
C ASP A 201 30.13 -0.93 -7.49
N HIS A 202 29.87 -1.97 -8.29
CA HIS A 202 28.98 -1.90 -9.46
C HIS A 202 27.88 -2.96 -9.41
N LEU A 203 26.70 -2.61 -9.93
CA LEU A 203 25.58 -3.54 -10.11
C LEU A 203 25.93 -4.54 -11.22
N THR A 204 25.73 -5.83 -10.95
CA THR A 204 25.99 -6.88 -11.94
C THR A 204 24.81 -7.13 -12.90
N GLY A 205 23.68 -6.44 -12.67
CA GLY A 205 22.44 -6.69 -13.39
C GLY A 205 21.72 -7.97 -12.97
N ARG A 206 21.99 -8.49 -11.76
CA ARG A 206 21.32 -9.66 -11.18
C ARG A 206 20.67 -9.37 -9.84
N VAL A 207 19.65 -10.16 -9.50
CA VAL A 207 19.04 -10.19 -8.16
C VAL A 207 19.60 -11.39 -7.39
N VAL A 208 19.85 -11.20 -6.09
CA VAL A 208 20.33 -12.24 -5.16
C VAL A 208 19.16 -12.80 -4.37
N GLY A 209 19.18 -14.11 -4.14
CA GLY A 209 18.22 -14.79 -3.28
C GLY A 209 16.85 -14.99 -3.93
N ASP A 210 15.83 -15.17 -3.08
CA ASP A 210 14.47 -15.39 -3.51
C ASP A 210 13.81 -14.07 -3.91
N VAL A 211 13.12 -14.07 -5.06
CA VAL A 211 12.40 -12.89 -5.55
C VAL A 211 11.14 -12.66 -4.72
N VAL A 212 10.95 -11.41 -4.29
CA VAL A 212 9.71 -10.95 -3.66
C VAL A 212 8.66 -10.72 -4.74
N ASP A 213 7.94 -11.78 -5.09
CA ASP A 213 6.79 -11.78 -5.97
C ASP A 213 5.46 -11.70 -5.20
N ARG A 214 4.34 -11.84 -5.92
CA ARG A 214 2.98 -11.82 -5.36
C ARG A 214 2.78 -12.87 -4.25
N VAL A 215 3.31 -14.08 -4.43
CA VAL A 215 3.19 -15.19 -3.48
C VAL A 215 4.06 -14.93 -2.25
N ALA A 216 5.26 -14.38 -2.47
CA ALA A 216 6.16 -13.97 -1.40
C ALA A 216 5.52 -12.89 -0.51
N LYS A 217 4.80 -11.90 -1.08
CA LYS A 217 4.09 -10.89 -0.28
C LYS A 217 3.10 -11.51 0.72
N ALA A 218 2.30 -12.47 0.26
CA ALA A 218 1.37 -13.21 1.12
C ALA A 218 2.09 -14.07 2.17
N THR A 219 3.26 -14.61 1.83
CA THR A 219 4.08 -15.42 2.74
C THR A 219 4.66 -14.56 3.86
N TRP A 220 5.20 -13.38 3.52
CA TRP A 220 5.73 -12.42 4.48
C TRP A 220 4.66 -11.88 5.43
N LEU A 221 3.46 -11.55 4.93
CA LEU A 221 2.36 -11.15 5.80
C LEU A 221 2.05 -12.23 6.84
N ARG A 222 1.92 -13.51 6.43
CA ARG A 222 1.67 -14.61 7.38
C ARG A 222 2.80 -14.79 8.39
N ARG A 223 4.04 -14.68 7.92
CA ARG A 223 5.23 -14.80 8.75
C ARG A 223 5.26 -13.71 9.82
N TRP A 224 5.16 -12.45 9.43
CA TRP A 224 5.16 -11.33 10.38
C TRP A 224 3.95 -11.36 11.31
N ALA A 225 2.78 -11.79 10.84
CA ALA A 225 1.61 -11.98 11.71
C ALA A 225 1.92 -12.99 12.83
N SER A 226 2.56 -14.11 12.49
CA SER A 226 3.01 -15.11 13.45
C SER A 226 4.09 -14.57 14.40
N GLU A 227 5.07 -13.81 13.89
CA GLU A 227 6.14 -13.21 14.71
C GLU A 227 5.60 -12.17 15.70
N CYS A 228 4.57 -11.42 15.31
CA CYS A 228 3.85 -10.47 16.16
C CYS A 228 2.82 -11.12 17.10
N GLY A 229 2.55 -12.42 16.96
CA GLY A 229 1.51 -13.11 17.73
C GLY A 229 0.08 -12.61 17.42
N THR A 230 -0.16 -12.11 16.21
CA THR A 230 -1.49 -11.64 15.77
C THR A 230 -2.14 -12.62 14.79
N GLY A 231 -3.45 -12.82 14.92
CA GLY A 231 -4.23 -13.54 13.91
C GLY A 231 -4.34 -12.75 12.61
N LEU A 232 -4.48 -13.46 11.48
CA LEU A 232 -4.63 -12.86 10.14
C LEU A 232 -5.87 -11.97 10.05
N GLU A 233 -6.93 -12.31 10.78
CA GLU A 233 -8.16 -11.52 10.90
C GLU A 233 -7.94 -10.12 11.52
N ARG A 234 -6.79 -9.89 12.17
CA ARG A 234 -6.35 -8.60 12.72
C ARG A 234 -5.22 -7.94 11.93
N THR A 235 -4.91 -8.43 10.72
CA THR A 235 -3.91 -7.81 9.84
C THR A 235 -4.55 -6.92 8.78
N ILE A 236 -3.90 -5.82 8.45
CA ILE A 236 -4.26 -4.97 7.30
C ILE A 236 -3.18 -5.10 6.24
N ALA A 237 -3.58 -5.29 4.98
CA ALA A 237 -2.67 -5.24 3.83
C ALA A 237 -2.97 -4.01 2.98
N VAL A 238 -1.95 -3.24 2.62
CA VAL A 238 -2.08 -2.00 1.83
C VAL A 238 -1.26 -2.14 0.55
N GLY A 239 -1.85 -1.85 -0.60
CA GLY A 239 -1.15 -1.91 -1.90
C GLY A 239 -1.94 -1.23 -3.02
N ASP A 240 -1.36 -1.11 -4.21
CA ASP A 240 -1.93 -0.40 -5.36
C ASP A 240 -2.25 -1.33 -6.55
N GLY A 241 -1.65 -2.53 -6.58
CA GLY A 241 -1.42 -3.25 -7.83
C GLY A 241 -1.78 -4.73 -7.84
N ALA A 242 -1.62 -5.35 -9.00
CA ALA A 242 -1.87 -6.79 -9.20
C ALA A 242 -0.83 -7.68 -8.47
N ASN A 243 0.33 -7.12 -8.14
CA ASN A 243 1.39 -7.71 -7.32
C ASN A 243 0.96 -7.91 -5.86
N ASP A 244 -0.16 -7.32 -5.41
CA ASP A 244 -0.63 -7.42 -4.02
C ASP A 244 -1.77 -8.43 -3.82
N LEU A 245 -2.31 -9.02 -4.90
CA LEU A 245 -3.57 -9.77 -4.82
C LEU A 245 -3.52 -10.98 -3.87
N ASP A 246 -2.40 -11.70 -3.80
CA ASP A 246 -2.29 -12.83 -2.85
C ASP A 246 -2.08 -12.34 -1.42
N MET A 247 -1.44 -11.19 -1.22
CA MET A 247 -1.35 -10.55 0.10
C MET A 247 -2.74 -10.08 0.55
N PHE A 248 -3.53 -9.52 -0.36
CA PHE A 248 -4.92 -9.16 -0.08
C PHE A 248 -5.80 -10.36 0.26
N ALA A 249 -5.60 -11.48 -0.42
CA ALA A 249 -6.40 -12.70 -0.20
C ALA A 249 -6.23 -13.29 1.21
N VAL A 250 -5.17 -12.93 1.93
CA VAL A 250 -4.83 -13.52 3.24
C VAL A 250 -5.02 -12.55 4.40
N ALA A 251 -5.14 -11.26 4.13
CA ALA A 251 -5.28 -10.24 5.16
C ALA A 251 -6.72 -10.15 5.67
N GLY A 252 -6.88 -9.84 6.96
CA GLY A 252 -8.19 -9.53 7.55
C GLY A 252 -8.86 -8.30 6.93
N LEU A 253 -8.07 -7.30 6.54
CA LEU A 253 -8.56 -6.14 5.78
C LEU A 253 -7.59 -5.77 4.65
N PRO A 254 -7.86 -6.18 3.41
CA PRO A 254 -7.12 -5.69 2.24
C PRO A 254 -7.59 -4.28 1.88
N VAL A 255 -6.64 -3.37 1.63
CA VAL A 255 -6.87 -1.95 1.34
C VAL A 255 -6.11 -1.55 0.08
N ALA A 256 -6.85 -1.13 -0.93
CA ALA A 256 -6.33 -0.58 -2.16
C ALA A 256 -6.10 0.93 -2.01
N PHE A 257 -4.84 1.36 -1.96
CA PHE A 257 -4.44 2.77 -1.82
C PHE A 257 -4.13 3.38 -3.19
N CYS A 258 -4.84 4.45 -3.58
CA CYS A 258 -4.69 5.13 -4.88
C CYS A 258 -4.56 4.17 -6.08
N ALA A 259 -5.27 3.04 -5.99
CA ALA A 259 -4.90 1.80 -6.68
C ALA A 259 -5.46 1.69 -8.10
N LYS A 260 -4.83 0.80 -8.87
CA LYS A 260 -5.32 0.34 -10.17
C LYS A 260 -6.65 -0.42 -10.00
N PRO A 261 -7.52 -0.48 -11.04
CA PRO A 261 -8.85 -1.11 -10.94
C PRO A 261 -8.83 -2.54 -10.41
N VAL A 262 -7.86 -3.35 -10.84
CA VAL A 262 -7.71 -4.75 -10.42
C VAL A 262 -7.51 -4.90 -8.91
N ALA A 263 -6.68 -4.05 -8.31
CA ALA A 263 -6.42 -4.05 -6.88
C ALA A 263 -7.62 -3.51 -6.11
N ALA A 264 -8.27 -2.45 -6.60
CA ALA A 264 -9.48 -1.90 -5.99
C ALA A 264 -10.64 -2.91 -5.98
N GLU A 265 -10.82 -3.68 -7.06
CA GLU A 265 -11.83 -4.73 -7.16
C GLU A 265 -11.56 -5.89 -6.20
N ALA A 266 -10.29 -6.31 -6.08
CA ALA A 266 -9.89 -7.38 -5.20
C ALA A 266 -9.98 -6.99 -3.71
N ALA A 267 -9.45 -5.82 -3.34
CA ALA A 267 -9.45 -5.36 -1.95
C ALA A 267 -10.87 -5.02 -1.47
N ARG A 268 -11.69 -4.42 -2.34
CA ARG A 268 -13.01 -3.86 -2.01
C ARG A 268 -13.03 -2.83 -0.88
N ASN A 269 -11.89 -2.51 -0.29
CA ASN A 269 -11.66 -1.37 0.58
C ASN A 269 -10.66 -0.47 -0.13
N THR A 270 -10.93 0.83 -0.15
CA THR A 270 -10.17 1.79 -0.95
C THR A 270 -9.88 3.06 -0.16
N ILE A 271 -8.68 3.60 -0.36
CA ILE A 271 -8.32 4.97 0.01
C ILE A 271 -7.96 5.67 -1.30
N ARG A 272 -8.60 6.81 -1.57
CA ARG A 272 -8.44 7.55 -2.83
C ARG A 272 -7.71 8.88 -2.70
N CYS A 273 -7.67 9.44 -1.49
CA CYS A 273 -6.85 10.61 -1.20
C CYS A 273 -5.37 10.22 -1.10
N GLU A 274 -4.47 11.08 -1.54
CA GLU A 274 -3.02 10.82 -1.60
C GLU A 274 -2.31 10.93 -0.22
N ARG A 275 -2.97 10.46 0.83
CA ARG A 275 -2.47 10.42 2.21
C ARG A 275 -2.74 9.06 2.83
N ILE A 276 -1.67 8.30 3.08
CA ILE A 276 -1.77 6.90 3.53
C ILE A 276 -2.18 6.78 5.01
N ASP A 277 -1.93 7.82 5.82
CA ASP A 277 -2.38 7.90 7.21
C ASP A 277 -3.90 8.00 7.37
N ALA A 278 -4.65 8.24 6.29
CA ALA A 278 -6.11 8.13 6.28
C ALA A 278 -6.60 6.74 6.71
N LEU A 279 -5.76 5.70 6.56
CA LEU A 279 -6.02 4.34 7.03
C LEU A 279 -6.32 4.28 8.54
N ARG A 280 -5.80 5.22 9.33
CA ARG A 280 -6.07 5.29 10.77
C ARG A 280 -7.54 5.36 11.13
N ALA A 281 -8.40 5.77 10.19
CA ALA A 281 -9.85 5.78 10.36
C ALA A 281 -10.39 4.40 10.83
N VAL A 282 -9.67 3.31 10.53
CA VAL A 282 -10.03 1.97 10.99
C VAL A 282 -9.97 1.84 12.52
N TRP A 283 -9.07 2.54 13.22
CA TRP A 283 -8.88 2.40 14.68
C TRP A 283 -8.95 3.71 15.47
N ALA A 284 -9.04 4.86 14.79
CA ALA A 284 -9.24 6.15 15.44
C ALA A 284 -10.67 6.23 16.01
N HIS A 285 -10.78 6.24 17.34
CA HIS A 285 -12.04 6.39 18.06
C HIS A 285 -12.33 7.84 18.44
#